data_AF-A0A0Q9TG90-F1
#
_entry.id   AF-A0A0Q9TG90-F1
#
_cell.length_a   1.000
_cell.length_b   1.000
_cell.length_c   1.000
_cell.angle_alpha   90.00
_cell.angle_beta   90.00
_cell.angle_gamma   90.00
#
_symmetry.space_group_name_H-M   'P 1'
#
loop_
_entity.id
_entity.type
_entity.pdbx_description
1 polymer ?
#
loop_
_entity_poly.entity_id
_entity_poly.type
_entity_poly.pdbx_seq_one_letter_code
_entity_poly.pdbx_strand_id
1 'polypeptide(L)'
;MTSTPQDALAVTTAVAPRAAYRSPFAALARIEAWRFARHPMFLVGTALGVVFTVMALNEQAHQVTSDSLSLPVVALTVGVASMITAYHLTRSFHGAGELLEASPTSVTTRTAALCLMAGVPALVASAWLVLYYAIGPSGLSAPEWMYGPLSHAAVAAVLVENSVATAVGGTLLGIAAGRWWRFRGASAVLVLAVVVWTIGVLGAFSTTEGAPPEWFRWVRLFAPVGYFSSASADYVTVTSLTGSPAWYLVWVITLCGLAALAALLWRSEGRTRRRLVRIGAVTLALSVIAYGLASATGLSQPVRSYPDGHSVVVTR
;
A
#
# COMPACT_ATOMS: atom_id res chain seq x y z
N MET A 1 -36.31 66.17 12.03
CA MET A 1 -36.90 64.96 12.63
C MET A 1 -36.34 63.76 11.88
N THR A 2 -35.30 63.17 12.45
CA THR A 2 -34.47 62.10 11.89
C THR A 2 -34.79 60.81 12.63
N SER A 3 -35.50 59.89 11.98
CA SER A 3 -35.73 58.54 12.49
C SER A 3 -34.70 57.59 11.88
N THR A 4 -33.72 57.18 12.69
CA THR A 4 -32.80 56.09 12.42
C THR A 4 -33.52 54.73 12.53
N PRO A 5 -33.45 53.85 11.52
CA PRO A 5 -33.93 52.48 11.62
C PRO A 5 -32.82 51.60 12.22
N GLN A 6 -32.73 51.52 13.54
CA GLN A 6 -31.79 50.63 14.26
C GLN A 6 -32.44 49.35 14.80
N ASP A 7 -33.75 49.16 14.64
CA ASP A 7 -34.49 48.11 15.37
C ASP A 7 -34.83 46.86 14.55
N ALA A 8 -34.29 46.68 13.34
CA ALA A 8 -34.64 45.54 12.47
C ALA A 8 -33.62 44.37 12.45
N LEU A 9 -32.60 44.38 13.32
CA LEU A 9 -31.53 43.36 13.33
C LEU A 9 -31.39 42.64 14.68
N ALA A 10 -32.49 42.49 15.40
CA ALA A 10 -32.57 41.56 16.52
C ALA A 10 -33.55 40.45 16.17
N VAL A 11 -33.18 39.21 16.52
CA VAL A 11 -34.04 38.02 16.50
C VAL A 11 -34.09 37.26 15.16
N THR A 12 -32.95 36.70 14.76
CA THR A 12 -32.93 35.37 14.10
C THR A 12 -31.68 34.58 14.48
N THR A 13 -31.37 34.54 15.78
CA THR A 13 -30.31 33.70 16.35
C THR A 13 -30.90 32.75 17.39
N ALA A 14 -31.90 31.96 16.98
CA ALA A 14 -32.40 30.90 17.84
C ALA A 14 -32.69 29.66 17.00
N VAL A 15 -32.08 28.56 17.42
CA VAL A 15 -32.13 27.20 16.83
C VAL A 15 -31.09 26.96 15.73
N ALA A 16 -29.82 26.97 16.13
CA ALA A 16 -28.88 26.02 15.53
C ALA A 16 -29.39 24.61 15.90
N PRO A 17 -29.74 23.76 14.92
CA PRO A 17 -30.12 22.39 15.23
C PRO A 17 -28.98 21.74 16.00
N ARG A 18 -29.29 21.14 17.16
CA ARG A 18 -28.41 20.19 17.86
C ARG A 18 -28.29 18.92 17.01
N ALA A 19 -27.80 19.05 15.78
CA ALA A 19 -27.29 17.93 15.03
C ALA A 19 -26.12 17.39 15.85
N ALA A 20 -26.19 16.12 16.22
CA ALA A 20 -25.13 15.39 16.90
C ALA A 20 -23.77 15.86 16.34
N TYR A 21 -22.91 16.39 17.21
CA TYR A 21 -21.66 17.07 16.88
C TYR A 21 -20.73 16.08 16.16
N ARG A 22 -20.97 15.84 14.87
CA ARG A 22 -20.09 15.02 14.05
C ARG A 22 -18.80 15.79 13.96
N SER A 23 -17.71 15.16 14.38
CA SER A 23 -16.42 15.83 14.37
C SER A 23 -16.15 16.33 12.95
N PRO A 24 -15.76 17.61 12.76
CA PRO A 24 -15.50 18.16 11.44
C PRO A 24 -14.41 17.38 10.69
N PHE A 25 -13.56 16.69 11.45
CA PHE A 25 -12.56 15.74 10.96
C PHE A 25 -13.19 14.52 10.27
N ALA A 26 -14.17 13.86 10.88
CA ALA A 26 -14.82 12.69 10.28
C ALA A 26 -15.59 13.05 9.01
N ALA A 27 -16.24 14.22 9.00
CA ALA A 27 -16.90 14.74 7.80
C ALA A 27 -15.88 14.99 6.67
N LEU A 28 -14.75 15.64 6.98
CA LEU A 28 -13.68 15.89 6.01
C LEU A 28 -13.08 14.58 5.47
N ALA A 29 -12.71 13.66 6.34
CA ALA A 29 -12.16 12.36 5.94
C ALA A 29 -13.12 11.58 5.04
N ARG A 30 -14.44 11.64 5.32
CA ARG A 30 -15.46 11.01 4.49
C ARG A 30 -15.58 11.65 3.11
N ILE A 31 -15.61 12.98 3.04
CA ILE A 31 -15.67 13.70 1.76
C ILE A 31 -14.45 13.36 0.91
N GLU A 32 -13.28 13.33 1.53
CA GLU A 32 -12.03 13.04 0.84
C GLU A 32 -11.93 11.58 0.41
N ALA A 33 -12.32 10.63 1.26
CA ALA A 33 -12.43 9.22 0.87
C ALA A 33 -13.40 9.03 -0.30
N TRP A 34 -14.51 9.76 -0.32
CA TRP A 34 -15.48 9.70 -1.41
C TRP A 34 -14.96 10.30 -2.72
N ARG A 35 -14.26 11.44 -2.63
CA ARG A 35 -13.59 12.07 -3.77
C ARG A 35 -12.49 11.16 -4.34
N PHE A 36 -11.73 10.51 -3.47
CA PHE A 36 -10.74 9.50 -3.83
C PHE A 36 -11.37 8.31 -4.55
N ALA A 37 -12.43 7.72 -3.98
CA ALA A 37 -13.12 6.57 -4.55
C ALA A 37 -13.71 6.84 -5.94
N ARG A 38 -14.13 8.09 -6.21
CA ARG A 38 -14.66 8.53 -7.50
C ARG A 38 -13.60 9.06 -8.47
N HIS A 39 -12.33 9.07 -8.08
CA HIS A 39 -11.29 9.64 -8.94
C HIS A 39 -11.06 8.73 -10.16
N PRO A 40 -11.05 9.27 -11.39
CA PRO A 40 -11.01 8.47 -12.61
C PRO A 40 -9.76 7.58 -12.68
N MET A 41 -8.59 8.07 -12.25
CA MET A 41 -7.37 7.25 -12.23
C MET A 41 -7.48 6.03 -11.31
N PHE A 42 -8.14 6.19 -10.14
CA PHE A 42 -8.34 5.09 -9.21
C PHE A 42 -9.33 4.07 -9.77
N LEU A 43 -10.42 4.54 -10.37
CA LEU A 43 -11.42 3.69 -11.02
C LEU A 43 -10.84 2.91 -12.20
N VAL A 44 -10.10 3.58 -13.09
CA VAL A 44 -9.45 2.94 -14.25
C VAL A 44 -8.41 1.93 -13.80
N GLY A 45 -7.56 2.26 -12.82
CA GLY A 45 -6.57 1.33 -12.29
C GLY A 45 -7.22 0.09 -11.67
N THR A 46 -8.28 0.29 -10.87
CA THR A 46 -9.03 -0.81 -10.25
C THR A 46 -9.70 -1.67 -11.32
N ALA A 47 -10.34 -1.06 -12.33
CA ALA A 47 -10.97 -1.78 -13.44
C ALA A 47 -9.97 -2.60 -14.26
N LEU A 48 -8.80 -2.02 -14.59
CA LEU A 48 -7.72 -2.74 -15.27
C LEU A 48 -7.22 -3.93 -14.44
N GLY A 49 -7.08 -3.76 -13.13
CA GLY A 49 -6.73 -4.88 -12.27
C GLY A 49 -7.77 -6.00 -12.31
N VAL A 50 -9.07 -5.66 -12.35
CA VAL A 50 -10.15 -6.67 -12.39
C VAL A 50 -10.06 -7.42 -13.70
N VAL A 51 -9.86 -6.72 -14.82
CA VAL A 51 -9.64 -7.33 -16.13
C VAL A 51 -8.43 -8.27 -16.10
N PHE A 52 -7.28 -7.82 -15.59
CA PHE A 52 -6.08 -8.66 -15.49
C PHE A 52 -6.27 -9.87 -14.58
N THR A 53 -7.00 -9.73 -13.47
CA THR A 53 -7.31 -10.85 -12.58
C THR A 53 -8.24 -11.84 -13.27
N VAL A 54 -9.27 -11.38 -14.00
CA VAL A 54 -10.17 -12.26 -14.76
C VAL A 54 -9.42 -12.98 -15.89
N MET A 55 -8.54 -12.28 -16.61
CA MET A 55 -7.68 -12.89 -17.62
C MET A 55 -6.78 -13.96 -17.01
N ALA A 56 -6.12 -13.64 -15.89
CA ALA A 56 -5.26 -14.59 -15.18
C ALA A 56 -6.05 -15.83 -14.72
N LEU A 57 -7.23 -15.65 -14.11
CA LEU A 57 -8.08 -16.76 -13.67
C LEU A 57 -8.56 -17.64 -14.83
N ASN A 58 -8.83 -17.06 -16.01
CA ASN A 58 -9.22 -17.81 -17.19
C ASN A 58 -8.07 -18.60 -17.81
N GLU A 59 -6.85 -18.05 -17.83
CA GLU A 59 -5.64 -18.75 -18.29
C GLU A 59 -5.20 -19.85 -17.31
N GLN A 60 -5.34 -19.59 -16.01
CA GLN A 60 -4.92 -20.48 -14.92
C GLN A 60 -5.81 -21.71 -14.73
N ALA A 61 -6.97 -21.81 -15.38
CA ALA A 61 -7.82 -23.01 -15.31
C ALA A 61 -7.09 -24.29 -15.78
N HIS A 62 -5.99 -24.14 -16.53
CA HIS A 62 -5.24 -25.26 -17.11
C HIS A 62 -3.71 -25.24 -16.86
N GLN A 63 -3.15 -24.24 -16.17
CA GLN A 63 -1.69 -24.11 -15.98
C GLN A 63 -1.27 -23.56 -14.60
N VAL A 64 -0.20 -24.13 -14.06
CA VAL A 64 0.52 -23.63 -12.88
C VAL A 64 1.30 -22.38 -13.30
N THR A 65 0.99 -21.20 -12.74
CA THR A 65 1.71 -19.95 -13.09
C THR A 65 2.71 -19.53 -12.00
N SER A 66 3.78 -18.84 -12.40
CA SER A 66 4.92 -18.41 -11.57
C SER A 66 4.63 -17.39 -10.47
N ASP A 67 3.39 -16.90 -10.42
CA ASP A 67 2.95 -15.78 -9.55
C ASP A 67 1.71 -16.12 -8.71
N SER A 68 1.40 -17.41 -8.53
CA SER A 68 0.19 -17.85 -7.81
C SER A 68 0.09 -17.32 -6.37
N LEU A 69 1.21 -16.95 -5.75
CA LEU A 69 1.29 -16.51 -4.35
C LEU A 69 1.41 -14.99 -4.16
N SER A 70 1.84 -14.25 -5.18
CA SER A 70 2.31 -12.87 -5.03
C SER A 70 1.27 -11.82 -5.36
N LEU A 71 0.10 -12.17 -5.95
CA LEU A 71 -0.96 -11.24 -6.39
C LEU A 71 -0.44 -9.85 -6.84
N PRO A 72 0.63 -9.76 -7.67
CA PRO A 72 1.30 -8.49 -7.94
C PRO A 72 0.37 -7.54 -8.69
N VAL A 73 -0.66 -8.07 -9.35
CA VAL A 73 -1.73 -7.33 -10.01
C VAL A 73 -2.34 -6.29 -9.07
N VAL A 74 -2.64 -6.61 -7.81
CA VAL A 74 -3.28 -5.65 -6.88
C VAL A 74 -2.32 -4.52 -6.52
N ALA A 75 -1.08 -4.84 -6.18
CA ALA A 75 -0.02 -3.85 -5.94
C ALA A 75 0.18 -2.92 -7.15
N LEU A 76 0.32 -3.49 -8.34
CA LEU A 76 0.63 -2.75 -9.57
C LEU A 76 -0.54 -1.94 -10.11
N THR A 77 -1.77 -2.35 -9.84
CA THR A 77 -2.97 -1.67 -10.35
C THR A 77 -3.55 -0.74 -9.29
N VAL A 78 -4.13 -1.30 -8.23
CA VAL A 78 -4.73 -0.55 -7.12
C VAL A 78 -3.68 0.30 -6.41
N GLY A 79 -2.50 -0.24 -6.12
CA GLY A 79 -1.43 0.49 -5.42
C GLY A 79 -0.81 1.64 -6.22
N VAL A 80 -0.53 1.44 -7.51
CA VAL A 80 0.00 2.52 -8.36
C VAL A 80 -1.07 3.58 -8.64
N ALA A 81 -2.30 3.16 -8.96
CA ALA A 81 -3.41 4.08 -9.20
C ALA A 81 -3.79 4.88 -7.95
N SER A 82 -3.73 4.25 -6.77
CA SER A 82 -3.96 4.92 -5.49
C SER A 82 -2.87 5.95 -5.19
N MET A 83 -1.60 5.62 -5.47
CA MET A 83 -0.47 6.53 -5.35
C MET A 83 -0.62 7.77 -6.23
N ILE A 84 -0.93 7.59 -7.51
CA ILE A 84 -1.15 8.69 -8.46
C ILE A 84 -2.34 9.57 -8.02
N THR A 85 -3.46 8.94 -7.68
CA THR A 85 -4.68 9.63 -7.24
C THR A 85 -4.41 10.45 -5.98
N ALA A 86 -3.76 9.86 -4.98
CA ALA A 86 -3.41 10.53 -3.74
C ALA A 86 -2.47 11.73 -3.96
N TYR A 87 -1.50 11.60 -4.86
CA TYR A 87 -0.61 12.70 -5.23
C TYR A 87 -1.39 13.89 -5.80
N HIS A 88 -2.27 13.65 -6.78
CA HIS A 88 -3.04 14.71 -7.44
C HIS A 88 -4.05 15.36 -6.50
N LEU A 89 -4.75 14.58 -5.67
CA LEU A 89 -5.67 15.14 -4.68
C LEU A 89 -4.92 16.02 -3.68
N THR A 90 -3.78 15.55 -3.16
CA THR A 90 -2.93 16.31 -2.22
C THR A 90 -2.46 17.63 -2.84
N ARG A 91 -2.11 17.62 -4.13
CA ARG A 91 -1.72 18.85 -4.86
C ARG A 91 -2.89 19.80 -5.10
N SER A 92 -4.07 19.28 -5.43
CA SER A 92 -5.27 20.12 -5.61
C SER A 92 -5.62 20.87 -4.33
N PHE A 93 -5.41 20.24 -3.17
CA PHE A 93 -5.55 20.88 -1.85
C PHE A 93 -4.59 22.04 -1.63
N HIS A 94 -3.35 21.92 -2.11
CA HIS A 94 -2.37 22.98 -1.96
C HIS A 94 -2.70 24.21 -2.81
N GLY A 95 -3.23 23.99 -4.02
CA GLY A 95 -3.67 25.08 -4.90
C GLY A 95 -4.86 25.86 -4.34
N ALA A 96 -5.72 25.22 -3.55
CA ALA A 96 -6.84 25.87 -2.85
C ALA A 96 -6.47 26.49 -1.49
N GLY A 97 -5.17 26.62 -1.20
CA GLY A 97 -4.66 27.02 0.12
C GLY A 97 -5.24 28.34 0.64
N GLU A 98 -5.32 29.36 -0.21
CA GLU A 98 -5.83 30.69 0.16
C GLU A 98 -7.30 30.66 0.61
N LEU A 99 -8.14 29.86 -0.07
CA LEU A 99 -9.54 29.67 0.31
C LEU A 99 -9.68 28.85 1.59
N LEU A 100 -8.72 27.96 1.84
CA LEU A 100 -8.72 27.08 3.00
C LEU A 100 -8.11 27.74 4.25
N GLU A 101 -7.33 28.81 4.14
CA GLU A 101 -6.85 29.57 5.31
C GLU A 101 -8.00 30.21 6.10
N ALA A 102 -9.13 30.48 5.44
CA ALA A 102 -10.36 30.92 6.09
C ALA A 102 -11.07 29.81 6.91
N SER A 103 -10.70 28.53 6.73
CA SER A 103 -11.31 27.42 7.48
C SER A 103 -10.60 27.18 8.81
N PRO A 104 -11.34 26.97 9.93
CA PRO A 104 -10.77 26.76 11.26
C PRO A 104 -9.99 25.44 11.45
N THR A 105 -9.86 24.64 10.39
CA THR A 105 -9.18 23.33 10.45
C THR A 105 -7.68 23.46 10.26
N SER A 106 -6.89 22.92 11.20
CA SER A 106 -5.43 22.96 11.10
C SER A 106 -4.90 22.17 9.89
N VAL A 107 -3.74 22.56 9.37
CA VAL A 107 -3.06 21.86 8.26
C VAL A 107 -2.81 20.39 8.60
N THR A 108 -2.37 20.10 9.84
CA THR A 108 -2.12 18.73 10.29
C THR A 108 -3.39 17.89 10.32
N THR A 109 -4.53 18.47 10.73
CA THR A 109 -5.84 17.81 10.71
C THR A 109 -6.27 17.46 9.28
N ARG A 110 -6.06 18.36 8.31
CA ARG A 110 -6.37 18.09 6.90
C ARG A 110 -5.48 16.98 6.34
N THR A 111 -4.19 16.99 6.64
CA THR A 111 -3.28 15.91 6.22
C THR A 111 -3.64 14.57 6.86
N ALA A 112 -4.02 14.56 8.14
CA ALA A 112 -4.49 13.35 8.79
C ALA A 112 -5.76 12.80 8.13
N ALA A 113 -6.68 13.67 7.71
CA ALA A 113 -7.88 13.27 6.96
C ALA A 113 -7.50 12.69 5.58
N LEU A 114 -6.51 13.26 4.90
CA LEU A 114 -5.98 12.70 3.67
C LEU A 114 -5.36 11.31 3.89
N CYS A 115 -4.59 11.12 4.96
CA CYS A 115 -4.01 9.80 5.29
C CYS A 115 -5.10 8.75 5.56
N LEU A 116 -6.23 9.12 6.16
CA LEU A 116 -7.37 8.21 6.35
C LEU A 116 -8.02 7.74 5.04
N MET A 117 -7.83 8.47 3.93
CA MET A 117 -8.28 8.00 2.62
C MET A 117 -7.58 6.71 2.19
N ALA A 118 -6.41 6.38 2.74
CA ALA A 118 -5.74 5.10 2.49
C ALA A 118 -6.60 3.89 2.92
N GLY A 119 -7.62 4.11 3.75
CA GLY A 119 -8.65 3.12 4.02
C GLY A 119 -9.47 2.70 2.79
N VAL A 120 -9.66 3.57 1.79
CA VAL A 120 -10.38 3.23 0.56
C VAL A 120 -9.65 2.15 -0.25
N PRO A 121 -8.38 2.33 -0.68
CA PRO A 121 -7.64 1.27 -1.36
C PRO A 121 -7.39 0.06 -0.46
N ALA A 122 -7.28 0.22 0.86
CA ALA A 122 -7.23 -0.92 1.78
C ALA A 122 -8.50 -1.77 1.72
N LEU A 123 -9.68 -1.15 1.73
CA LEU A 123 -10.97 -1.85 1.64
C LEU A 123 -11.14 -2.51 0.27
N VAL A 124 -10.77 -1.82 -0.81
CA VAL A 124 -10.82 -2.39 -2.17
C VAL A 124 -9.88 -3.59 -2.28
N ALA A 125 -8.63 -3.47 -1.84
CA ALA A 125 -7.66 -4.57 -1.85
C ALA A 125 -8.09 -5.73 -0.95
N SER A 126 -8.68 -5.44 0.22
CA SER A 126 -9.20 -6.48 1.13
C SER A 126 -10.40 -7.20 0.54
N ALA A 127 -11.35 -6.47 -0.05
CA ALA A 127 -12.50 -7.05 -0.74
C ALA A 127 -12.04 -7.89 -1.93
N TRP A 128 -11.03 -7.43 -2.67
CA TRP A 128 -10.41 -8.19 -3.74
C TRP A 128 -9.81 -9.50 -3.26
N LEU A 129 -9.06 -9.45 -2.16
CA LEU A 129 -8.47 -10.64 -1.54
C LEU A 129 -9.58 -11.63 -1.16
N VAL A 130 -10.62 -11.16 -0.46
CA VAL A 130 -11.78 -11.98 -0.09
C VAL A 130 -12.47 -12.56 -1.32
N LEU A 131 -12.70 -11.78 -2.38
CA LEU A 131 -13.34 -12.26 -3.61
C LEU A 131 -12.47 -13.28 -4.34
N TYR A 132 -11.17 -13.04 -4.43
CA TYR A 132 -10.21 -13.98 -5.02
C TYR A 132 -10.26 -15.33 -4.30
N TYR A 133 -10.34 -15.33 -2.96
CA TYR A 133 -10.49 -16.55 -2.15
C TYR A 133 -11.90 -17.14 -2.14
N ALA A 134 -12.95 -16.33 -2.28
CA ALA A 134 -14.33 -16.81 -2.25
C ALA A 134 -14.78 -17.40 -3.60
N ILE A 135 -14.33 -16.82 -4.71
CA ILE A 135 -14.68 -17.24 -6.08
C ILE A 135 -13.78 -18.40 -6.52
N GLY A 136 -12.57 -18.49 -5.98
CA GLY A 136 -11.74 -19.69 -6.06
C GLY A 136 -11.86 -20.51 -4.77
N PRO A 137 -12.88 -21.37 -4.57
CA PRO A 137 -12.81 -22.41 -3.54
C PRO A 137 -11.61 -23.36 -3.75
N SER A 138 -10.96 -23.27 -4.91
CA SER A 138 -9.63 -23.77 -5.27
C SER A 138 -8.45 -22.98 -4.67
N GLY A 139 -8.65 -21.98 -3.81
CA GLY A 139 -7.58 -21.16 -3.20
C GLY A 139 -6.63 -21.91 -2.25
N LEU A 140 -6.93 -23.19 -1.98
CA LEU A 140 -6.07 -24.24 -1.40
C LEU A 140 -5.81 -25.42 -2.36
N SER A 141 -6.40 -25.41 -3.56
CA SER A 141 -6.19 -26.45 -4.58
C SER A 141 -5.02 -26.15 -5.51
N ALA A 142 -4.27 -25.07 -5.28
CA ALA A 142 -2.87 -25.11 -5.67
C ALA A 142 -2.28 -26.30 -4.88
N PRO A 143 -1.74 -27.32 -5.55
CA PRO A 143 -1.19 -28.46 -4.86
C PRO A 143 -0.23 -28.03 -3.74
N GLU A 144 -0.21 -28.74 -2.61
CA GLU A 144 0.57 -28.35 -1.42
C GLU A 144 2.04 -28.02 -1.74
N TRP A 145 2.63 -28.72 -2.72
CA TRP A 145 4.00 -28.50 -3.18
C TRP A 145 4.26 -27.09 -3.73
N MET A 146 3.25 -26.37 -4.23
CA MET A 146 3.40 -25.00 -4.76
C MET A 146 3.60 -23.96 -3.66
N TYR A 147 3.13 -24.23 -2.44
CA TYR A 147 3.40 -23.38 -1.28
C TYR A 147 4.83 -23.60 -0.74
N GLY A 148 5.46 -24.71 -1.15
CA GLY A 148 6.75 -25.14 -0.64
C GLY A 148 6.74 -25.29 0.88
N PRO A 149 7.83 -24.98 1.58
CA PRO A 149 7.90 -25.03 3.04
C PRO A 149 7.19 -23.86 3.75
N LEU A 150 6.48 -22.98 3.05
CA LEU A 150 5.82 -21.83 3.68
C LEU A 150 4.59 -22.28 4.48
N SER A 151 4.50 -21.82 5.72
CA SER A 151 3.29 -22.04 6.53
C SER A 151 2.11 -21.21 5.99
N HIS A 152 0.87 -21.63 6.29
CA HIS A 152 -0.34 -20.87 5.96
C HIS A 152 -0.29 -19.41 6.46
N ALA A 153 0.28 -19.18 7.65
CA ALA A 153 0.45 -17.85 8.19
C ALA A 153 1.46 -17.02 7.38
N ALA A 154 2.54 -17.65 6.89
CA ALA A 154 3.51 -17.01 6.01
C ALA A 154 2.88 -16.64 4.66
N VAL A 155 2.10 -17.54 4.07
CA VAL A 155 1.34 -17.29 2.85
C VAL A 155 0.37 -16.12 3.04
N ALA A 156 -0.42 -16.13 4.12
CA ALA A 156 -1.32 -15.03 4.47
C ALA A 156 -0.56 -13.70 4.62
N ALA A 157 0.63 -13.70 5.21
CA ALA A 157 1.45 -12.50 5.35
C ALA A 157 1.89 -11.95 3.98
N VAL A 158 2.36 -12.80 3.06
CA VAL A 158 2.73 -12.41 1.67
C VAL A 158 1.53 -11.82 0.93
N LEU A 159 0.35 -12.42 1.08
CA LEU A 159 -0.85 -11.97 0.41
C LEU A 159 -1.34 -10.62 0.92
N VAL A 160 -1.39 -10.44 2.24
CA VAL A 160 -1.79 -9.18 2.87
C VAL A 160 -0.79 -8.08 2.54
N GLU A 161 0.50 -8.42 2.48
CA GLU A 161 1.56 -7.51 2.09
C GLU A 161 1.37 -7.02 0.65
N ASN A 162 1.39 -7.93 -0.33
CA ASN A 162 1.30 -7.60 -1.75
C ASN A 162 -0.04 -6.98 -2.20
N SER A 163 -1.09 -7.07 -1.37
CA SER A 163 -2.39 -6.47 -1.66
C SER A 163 -2.66 -5.23 -0.81
N VAL A 164 -3.03 -5.43 0.45
CA VAL A 164 -3.52 -4.38 1.35
C VAL A 164 -2.39 -3.44 1.75
N ALA A 165 -1.25 -3.99 2.18
CA ALA A 165 -0.15 -3.15 2.68
C ALA A 165 0.46 -2.33 1.55
N THR A 166 0.70 -2.91 0.37
CA THR A 166 1.21 -2.15 -0.79
C THR A 166 0.19 -1.12 -1.29
N ALA A 167 -1.11 -1.42 -1.30
CA ALA A 167 -2.14 -0.45 -1.70
C ALA A 167 -2.22 0.76 -0.74
N VAL A 168 -2.12 0.51 0.58
CA VAL A 168 -2.01 1.55 1.60
C VAL A 168 -0.71 2.33 1.46
N GLY A 169 0.41 1.63 1.32
CA GLY A 169 1.75 2.20 1.17
C GLY A 169 1.86 3.13 -0.04
N GLY A 170 1.39 2.69 -1.21
CA GLY A 170 1.32 3.50 -2.42
C GLY A 170 0.51 4.78 -2.21
N THR A 171 -0.66 4.68 -1.57
CA THR A 171 -1.50 5.84 -1.25
C THR A 171 -0.76 6.84 -0.37
N LEU A 172 -0.21 6.38 0.77
CA LEU A 172 0.48 7.23 1.74
C LEU A 172 1.75 7.85 1.16
N LEU A 173 2.48 7.10 0.32
CA LEU A 173 3.65 7.58 -0.41
C LEU A 173 3.26 8.67 -1.42
N GLY A 174 2.14 8.50 -2.12
CA GLY A 174 1.56 9.52 -3.00
C GLY A 174 1.19 10.81 -2.26
N ILE A 175 0.59 10.70 -1.07
CA ILE A 175 0.30 11.87 -0.20
C ILE A 175 1.61 12.55 0.22
N ALA A 176 2.58 11.79 0.72
CA ALA A 176 3.87 12.34 1.13
C ALA A 176 4.56 13.07 -0.03
N ALA A 177 4.71 12.41 -1.18
CA ALA A 177 5.30 13.02 -2.37
C ALA A 177 4.52 14.26 -2.83
N GLY A 178 3.19 14.24 -2.77
CA GLY A 178 2.32 15.37 -3.11
C GLY A 178 2.58 16.61 -2.25
N ARG A 179 3.06 16.46 -1.02
CA ARG A 179 3.43 17.57 -0.14
C ARG A 179 4.86 18.04 -0.34
N TRP A 180 5.79 17.11 -0.53
CA TRP A 180 7.22 17.40 -0.53
C TRP A 180 7.74 17.81 -1.90
N TRP A 181 7.22 17.25 -2.98
CA TRP A 181 7.71 17.51 -4.34
C TRP A 181 6.88 18.60 -5.00
N ARG A 182 7.54 19.57 -5.67
CA ARG A 182 6.89 20.76 -6.24
C ARG A 182 6.66 20.72 -7.76
N PHE A 183 7.33 19.87 -8.50
CA PHE A 183 7.23 19.82 -9.97
C PHE A 183 6.05 18.98 -10.49
N ARG A 184 5.58 19.23 -11.72
CA ARG A 184 4.37 18.61 -12.31
C ARG A 184 4.54 17.12 -12.62
N GLY A 185 5.75 16.68 -12.96
CA GLY A 185 6.07 15.28 -13.30
C GLY A 185 6.40 14.38 -12.11
N ALA A 186 6.22 14.85 -10.87
CA ALA A 186 6.75 14.14 -9.70
C ALA A 186 6.01 12.81 -9.43
N SER A 187 4.72 12.73 -9.72
CA SER A 187 3.99 11.45 -9.67
C SER A 187 4.54 10.43 -10.67
N ALA A 188 4.83 10.85 -11.90
CA ALA A 188 5.39 9.97 -12.92
C ALA A 188 6.79 9.45 -12.50
N VAL A 189 7.65 10.33 -11.97
CA VAL A 189 8.96 9.93 -11.44
C VAL A 189 8.82 8.96 -10.26
N LEU A 190 7.88 9.21 -9.35
CA LEU A 190 7.62 8.33 -8.21
C LEU A 190 7.18 6.93 -8.67
N VAL A 191 6.19 6.88 -9.55
CA VAL A 191 5.68 5.62 -10.12
C VAL A 191 6.79 4.89 -10.85
N LEU A 192 7.52 5.58 -11.73
CA LEU A 192 8.60 4.98 -12.49
C LEU A 192 9.70 4.44 -11.56
N ALA A 193 10.09 5.18 -10.52
CA ALA A 193 11.09 4.74 -9.56
C ALA A 193 10.64 3.46 -8.82
N VAL A 194 9.39 3.43 -8.35
CA VAL A 194 8.83 2.25 -7.66
C VAL A 194 8.71 1.06 -8.62
N VAL A 195 8.17 1.27 -9.82
CA VAL A 195 7.96 0.21 -10.81
C VAL A 195 9.30 -0.33 -11.34
N VAL A 196 10.24 0.53 -11.71
CA VAL A 196 11.58 0.10 -12.17
C VAL A 196 12.35 -0.60 -11.07
N TRP A 197 12.24 -0.14 -9.82
CA TRP A 197 12.86 -0.84 -8.69
C TRP A 197 12.24 -2.23 -8.49
N THR A 198 10.90 -2.31 -8.41
CA THR A 198 10.20 -3.59 -8.24
C THR A 198 10.46 -4.54 -9.41
N ILE A 199 10.16 -4.12 -10.64
CA ILE A 199 10.37 -4.96 -11.84
C ILE A 199 11.84 -5.26 -12.05
N GLY A 200 12.75 -4.31 -11.82
CA GLY A 200 14.18 -4.55 -11.94
C GLY A 200 14.67 -5.61 -10.97
N VAL A 201 14.22 -5.56 -9.71
CA VAL A 201 14.54 -6.57 -8.69
C VAL A 201 13.88 -7.92 -8.99
N LEU A 202 12.64 -7.95 -9.48
CA LEU A 202 11.98 -9.21 -9.88
C LEU A 202 12.61 -9.82 -11.16
N GLY A 203 12.88 -8.98 -12.15
CA GLY A 203 13.34 -9.38 -13.48
C GLY A 203 14.81 -9.78 -13.52
N ALA A 204 15.69 -9.06 -12.81
CA ALA A 204 17.12 -9.37 -12.82
C ALA A 204 17.48 -10.73 -12.22
N PHE A 205 16.54 -11.38 -11.51
CA PHE A 205 16.83 -12.57 -10.71
C PHE A 205 15.77 -13.68 -10.81
N SER A 206 14.78 -13.54 -11.70
CA SER A 206 13.80 -14.60 -11.99
C SER A 206 14.34 -15.69 -12.92
N THR A 207 15.52 -15.51 -13.51
CA THR A 207 16.06 -16.40 -14.57
C THR A 207 17.23 -17.27 -14.14
N THR A 208 17.72 -17.17 -12.90
CA THR A 208 18.85 -17.99 -12.45
C THR A 208 18.36 -19.33 -11.90
N GLU A 209 18.67 -20.43 -12.61
CA GLU A 209 18.38 -21.81 -12.18
C GLU A 209 19.15 -22.22 -10.90
N GLY A 210 20.17 -21.46 -10.51
CA GLY A 210 21.00 -21.71 -9.32
C GLY A 210 20.58 -20.93 -8.06
N ALA A 211 21.19 -21.27 -6.92
CA ALA A 211 20.97 -20.55 -5.67
C ALA A 211 21.42 -19.08 -5.81
N PRO A 212 20.52 -18.10 -5.61
CA PRO A 212 20.91 -16.70 -5.68
C PRO A 212 21.98 -16.38 -4.61
N PRO A 213 22.87 -15.43 -4.88
CA PRO A 213 23.91 -15.05 -3.93
C PRO A 213 23.28 -14.49 -2.64
N GLU A 214 23.92 -14.67 -1.48
CA GLU A 214 23.31 -14.32 -0.18
C GLU A 214 22.94 -12.83 -0.04
N TRP A 215 23.69 -11.95 -0.71
CA TRP A 215 23.40 -10.53 -0.73
C TRP A 215 22.06 -10.20 -1.42
N PHE A 216 21.59 -11.06 -2.34
CA PHE A 216 20.35 -10.88 -3.07
C PHE A 216 19.14 -10.81 -2.15
N ARG A 217 19.13 -11.60 -1.07
CA ARG A 217 18.05 -11.59 -0.08
C ARG A 217 17.77 -10.18 0.43
N TRP A 218 18.82 -9.41 0.72
CA TRP A 218 18.67 -8.04 1.23
C TRP A 218 18.08 -7.13 0.15
N VAL A 219 18.61 -7.16 -1.07
CA VAL A 219 18.12 -6.31 -2.16
C VAL A 219 16.67 -6.65 -2.52
N ARG A 220 16.32 -7.94 -2.57
CA ARG A 220 14.96 -8.41 -2.83
C ARG A 220 13.98 -7.94 -1.75
N LEU A 221 14.32 -8.13 -0.48
CA LEU A 221 13.48 -7.70 0.63
C LEU A 221 13.50 -6.17 0.83
N PHE A 222 14.25 -5.40 0.04
CA PHE A 222 14.15 -3.95 0.03
C PHE A 222 13.15 -3.44 -1.04
N ALA A 223 12.66 -4.32 -1.92
CA ALA A 223 11.55 -3.96 -2.81
C ALA A 223 10.27 -3.71 -2.01
N PRO A 224 9.35 -2.83 -2.46
CA PRO A 224 8.06 -2.60 -1.79
C PRO A 224 7.03 -3.72 -2.04
N VAL A 225 7.40 -4.74 -2.81
CA VAL A 225 6.60 -5.91 -3.18
C VAL A 225 7.49 -7.12 -2.94
N GLY A 226 7.16 -7.93 -1.94
CA GLY A 226 7.98 -9.02 -1.46
C GLY A 226 7.75 -10.30 -2.24
N TYR A 227 8.81 -10.81 -2.85
CA TYR A 227 8.73 -12.04 -3.62
C TYR A 227 9.34 -13.23 -2.87
N PHE A 228 8.54 -14.17 -2.38
CA PHE A 228 9.02 -15.27 -1.53
C PHE A 228 9.06 -16.64 -2.22
N SER A 229 8.61 -16.74 -3.46
CA SER A 229 8.51 -18.01 -4.20
C SER A 229 8.60 -17.75 -5.69
N SER A 230 9.37 -18.55 -6.42
CA SER A 230 9.48 -18.51 -7.88
C SER A 230 9.15 -19.83 -8.51
N ALA A 231 8.23 -19.88 -9.48
CA ALA A 231 8.15 -21.07 -10.32
C ALA A 231 9.28 -21.09 -11.35
N SER A 232 9.71 -22.30 -11.68
CA SER A 232 10.57 -22.57 -12.85
C SER A 232 9.84 -22.24 -14.15
N ALA A 233 10.61 -21.99 -15.22
CA ALA A 233 10.07 -21.71 -16.55
C ALA A 233 9.15 -22.83 -17.09
N ASP A 234 9.46 -24.08 -16.73
CA ASP A 234 8.67 -25.25 -17.12
C ASP A 234 7.47 -25.51 -16.17
N TYR A 235 7.28 -24.66 -15.15
CA TYR A 235 6.20 -24.74 -14.15
C TYR A 235 6.09 -26.08 -13.39
N VAL A 236 7.14 -26.90 -13.45
CA VAL A 236 7.22 -28.20 -12.76
C VAL A 236 7.83 -28.08 -11.36
N THR A 237 8.45 -26.96 -11.03
CA THR A 237 9.02 -26.73 -9.69
C THR A 237 8.75 -25.32 -9.19
N VAL A 238 8.62 -25.17 -7.88
CA VAL A 238 8.58 -23.88 -7.18
C VAL A 238 9.76 -23.78 -6.23
N THR A 239 10.52 -22.69 -6.32
CA THR A 239 11.62 -22.37 -5.43
C THR A 239 11.16 -21.34 -4.40
N SER A 240 11.03 -21.75 -3.14
CA SER A 240 10.82 -20.84 -2.02
C SER A 240 12.13 -20.16 -1.63
N LEU A 241 12.08 -18.84 -1.51
CA LEU A 241 13.22 -17.99 -1.26
C LEU A 241 13.39 -17.71 0.23
N THR A 242 14.59 -17.30 0.62
CA THR A 242 14.98 -17.07 2.01
C THR A 242 14.28 -15.88 2.67
N GLY A 243 14.30 -15.80 3.99
CA GLY A 243 13.70 -14.69 4.75
C GLY A 243 12.33 -15.01 5.36
N SER A 244 11.81 -14.07 6.16
CA SER A 244 10.58 -14.22 6.93
C SER A 244 9.46 -13.31 6.41
N PRO A 245 8.38 -13.87 5.82
CA PRO A 245 7.24 -13.10 5.35
C PRO A 245 6.54 -12.28 6.43
N ALA A 246 6.45 -12.80 7.66
CA ALA A 246 5.79 -12.12 8.76
C ALA A 246 6.54 -10.84 9.17
N TRP A 247 7.85 -10.93 9.35
CA TRP A 247 8.68 -9.75 9.68
C TRP A 247 8.75 -8.76 8.53
N TYR A 248 8.72 -9.26 7.30
CA TYR A 248 8.67 -8.43 6.12
C TYR A 248 7.34 -7.64 6.02
N LEU A 249 6.19 -8.26 6.30
CA LEU A 249 4.92 -7.54 6.42
C LEU A 249 4.99 -6.45 7.49
N VAL A 250 5.56 -6.75 8.66
CA VAL A 250 5.79 -5.73 9.72
C VAL A 250 6.65 -4.58 9.19
N TRP A 251 7.71 -4.88 8.45
CA TRP A 251 8.55 -3.87 7.82
C TRP A 251 7.75 -2.99 6.84
N VAL A 252 6.96 -3.57 5.93
CA VAL A 252 6.10 -2.80 5.00
C VAL A 252 5.08 -1.92 5.76
N ILE A 253 4.46 -2.43 6.83
CA ILE A 253 3.55 -1.65 7.67
C ILE A 253 4.28 -0.46 8.32
N THR A 254 5.50 -0.66 8.81
CA THR A 254 6.29 0.46 9.36
C THR A 254 6.68 1.48 8.30
N LEU A 255 6.96 1.07 7.05
CA LEU A 255 7.18 1.98 5.93
C LEU A 255 5.93 2.80 5.60
N CYS A 256 4.75 2.17 5.62
CA CYS A 256 3.47 2.88 5.49
C CYS A 256 3.33 3.95 6.58
N GLY A 257 3.65 3.60 7.83
CA GLY A 257 3.69 4.53 8.96
C GLY A 257 4.65 5.70 8.74
N LEU A 258 5.86 5.42 8.25
CA LEU A 258 6.85 6.46 7.91
C LEU A 258 6.36 7.41 6.81
N ALA A 259 5.70 6.89 5.77
CA ALA A 259 5.10 7.71 4.72
C ALA A 259 4.02 8.64 5.28
N ALA A 260 3.12 8.13 6.14
CA ALA A 260 2.11 8.94 6.82
C ALA A 260 2.77 10.02 7.73
N LEU A 261 3.81 9.66 8.49
CA LEU A 261 4.54 10.59 9.34
C LEU A 261 5.26 11.66 8.52
N ALA A 262 5.88 11.30 7.39
CA ALA A 262 6.51 12.26 6.47
C ALA A 262 5.48 13.25 5.91
N ALA A 263 4.28 12.79 5.57
CA ALA A 263 3.18 13.66 5.16
C ALA A 263 2.75 14.62 6.29
N LEU A 264 2.58 14.11 7.51
CA LEU A 264 2.17 14.90 8.68
C LEU A 264 3.24 15.88 9.16
N LEU A 265 4.52 15.55 9.00
CA LEU A 265 5.65 16.37 9.42
C LEU A 265 5.74 17.67 8.62
N TRP A 266 5.28 17.65 7.37
CA TRP A 266 5.30 18.80 6.47
C TRP A 266 4.51 19.98 7.05
N ARG A 267 5.19 21.13 7.23
CA ARG A 267 4.66 22.35 7.89
C ARG A 267 4.08 22.12 9.30
N SER A 268 4.47 21.06 9.98
CA SER A 268 4.17 20.94 11.42
C SER A 268 5.12 21.85 12.22
N GLU A 269 4.60 22.48 13.28
CA GLU A 269 5.37 23.43 14.10
C GLU A 269 5.32 23.07 15.60
N GLY A 270 6.21 23.69 16.37
CA GLY A 270 6.20 23.67 17.84
C GLY A 270 6.28 22.28 18.48
N ARG A 271 5.33 22.00 19.40
CA ARG A 271 5.27 20.73 20.15
C ARG A 271 4.86 19.55 19.26
N THR A 272 3.97 19.77 18.29
CA THR A 272 3.49 18.73 17.37
C THR A 272 4.62 18.18 16.52
N ARG A 273 5.45 19.06 15.94
CA ARG A 273 6.62 18.63 15.15
C ARG A 273 7.57 17.76 15.97
N ARG A 274 7.91 18.18 17.19
CA ARG A 274 8.79 17.40 18.09
C ARG A 274 8.21 16.03 18.41
N ARG A 275 6.91 15.93 18.64
CA ARG A 275 6.22 14.65 18.85
C ARG A 275 6.28 13.77 17.61
N LEU A 276 5.97 14.31 16.43
CA LEU A 276 6.04 13.57 15.16
C LEU A 276 7.45 13.08 14.84
N VAL A 277 8.49 13.89 15.11
CA VAL A 277 9.89 13.47 14.93
C VAL A 277 10.25 12.32 15.87
N ARG A 278 9.83 12.37 17.14
CA ARG A 278 10.07 11.25 18.08
C ARG A 278 9.38 9.96 17.63
N ILE A 279 8.10 10.06 17.24
CA ILE A 279 7.35 8.90 16.72
C ILE A 279 8.00 8.39 15.43
N GLY A 280 8.46 9.29 14.55
CA GLY A 280 9.21 8.96 13.34
C GLY A 280 10.50 8.22 13.63
N ALA A 281 11.29 8.67 14.60
CA ALA A 281 12.52 8.00 15.02
C ALA A 281 12.26 6.59 15.56
N VAL A 282 11.23 6.42 16.40
CA VAL A 282 10.83 5.09 16.90
C VAL A 282 10.35 4.20 15.76
N THR A 283 9.51 4.72 14.86
CA THR A 283 8.99 3.95 13.72
C THR A 283 10.12 3.56 12.77
N LEU A 284 11.11 4.43 12.56
CA LEU A 284 12.30 4.14 11.76
C LEU A 284 13.15 3.04 12.40
N ALA A 285 13.39 3.12 13.71
CA ALA A 285 14.12 2.07 14.42
C ALA A 285 13.40 0.72 14.34
N LEU A 286 12.08 0.70 14.54
CA LEU A 286 11.26 -0.51 14.36
C LEU A 286 11.33 -1.02 12.93
N SER A 287 11.34 -0.14 11.94
CA SER A 287 11.48 -0.53 10.53
C SER A 287 12.82 -1.21 10.25
N VAL A 288 13.92 -0.64 10.75
CA VAL A 288 15.26 -1.22 10.61
C VAL A 288 15.35 -2.60 11.29
N ILE A 289 14.79 -2.73 12.50
CA ILE A 289 14.74 -4.00 13.23
C ILE A 289 13.91 -5.03 12.46
N ALA A 290 12.70 -4.66 12.02
CA ALA A 290 11.81 -5.56 11.28
C ALA A 290 12.45 -6.02 9.96
N TYR A 291 13.14 -5.13 9.25
CA TYR A 291 13.89 -5.48 8.04
C TYR A 291 15.05 -6.42 8.32
N GLY A 292 15.82 -6.16 9.39
CA GLY A 292 16.88 -7.04 9.85
C GLY A 292 16.36 -8.43 10.19
N LEU A 293 15.24 -8.51 10.91
CA LEU A 293 14.58 -9.78 11.23
C LEU A 293 13.99 -10.47 10.00
N ALA A 294 13.40 -9.73 9.07
CA ALA A 294 12.89 -10.27 7.80
C ALA A 294 14.00 -10.94 6.99
N SER A 295 15.21 -10.37 7.03
CA SER A 295 16.36 -10.88 6.30
C SER A 295 17.11 -12.00 7.06
N ALA A 296 17.18 -11.92 8.39
CA ALA A 296 17.93 -12.87 9.21
C ALA A 296 17.14 -14.12 9.61
N THR A 297 15.81 -14.05 9.65
CA THR A 297 14.93 -15.15 10.10
C THR A 297 14.12 -15.74 8.94
N GLY A 298 13.41 -16.83 9.20
CA GLY A 298 12.64 -17.57 8.19
C GLY A 298 13.49 -18.63 7.50
N LEU A 299 13.29 -18.86 6.20
CA LEU A 299 14.05 -19.85 5.45
C LEU A 299 15.53 -19.39 5.35
N SER A 300 16.44 -20.23 5.82
CA SER A 300 17.89 -19.97 5.78
C SER A 300 18.51 -20.26 4.42
N GLN A 301 17.95 -21.23 3.69
CA GLN A 301 18.38 -21.63 2.35
C GLN A 301 17.17 -21.68 1.41
N PRO A 302 17.35 -21.41 0.10
CA PRO A 302 16.30 -21.61 -0.88
C PRO A 302 15.93 -23.09 -0.97
N VAL A 303 14.64 -23.38 -1.08
CA VAL A 303 14.11 -24.76 -1.15
C VAL A 303 13.31 -24.90 -2.43
N ARG A 304 13.62 -25.90 -3.24
CA ARG A 304 12.89 -26.23 -4.46
C ARG A 304 11.94 -27.38 -4.19
N SER A 305 10.66 -27.19 -4.44
CA SER A 305 9.58 -28.16 -4.25
C SER A 305 9.04 -28.66 -5.60
N TYR A 306 8.68 -29.94 -5.63
CA TYR A 306 8.30 -30.69 -6.84
C TYR A 306 6.88 -31.27 -6.71
N PRO A 307 6.22 -31.65 -7.82
CA PRO A 307 4.80 -32.02 -7.82
C PRO A 307 4.48 -33.32 -7.10
N ASP A 308 5.48 -34.19 -6.96
CA ASP A 308 5.46 -35.43 -6.18
C ASP A 308 5.70 -35.21 -4.67
N GLY A 309 5.84 -33.94 -4.24
CA GLY A 309 5.87 -33.54 -2.84
C GLY A 309 7.26 -33.53 -2.19
N HIS A 310 8.32 -33.95 -2.89
CA HIS A 310 9.66 -33.84 -2.35
C HIS A 310 10.19 -32.40 -2.49
N SER A 311 11.14 -32.04 -1.62
CA SER A 311 11.78 -30.73 -1.60
C SER A 311 13.28 -30.85 -1.44
N VAL A 312 14.04 -30.10 -2.24
CA VAL A 312 15.50 -30.12 -2.26
C VAL A 312 16.04 -28.74 -1.90
N VAL A 313 17.01 -28.70 -1.00
CA VAL A 313 17.75 -27.48 -0.69
C VAL A 313 18.61 -27.12 -1.90
N VAL A 314 18.49 -25.90 -2.41
CA VAL A 314 19.31 -25.42 -3.52
C VAL A 314 20.65 -24.96 -2.96
N THR A 315 21.68 -25.81 -3.07
CA THR A 315 23.07 -25.46 -2.74
C THR A 315 23.75 -24.78 -3.93
N ARG A 316 24.76 -23.94 -3.64
CA ARG A 316 25.65 -23.39 -4.68
C ARG A 316 26.54 -24.46 -5.28
#